data_AF-A0A3D3FBW1-F1
#
_entry.id   AF-A0A3D3FBW1-F1
#
_cell.length_a   1.000
_cell.length_b   1.000
_cell.length_c   1.000
_cell.angle_alpha   90.00
_cell.angle_beta   90.00
_cell.angle_gamma   90.00
#
_symmetry.space_group_name_H-M   'P 1'
#
loop_
_entity.id
_entity.type
_entity.pdbx_description
1 polymer ?
#
loop_
_entity_poly.entity_id
_entity_poly.type
_entity_poly.pdbx_seq_one_letter_code
_entity_poly.pdbx_strand_id
1 'polypeptide(L)'
;MLSLNDIKNKKFQKASLRGGYMREEVDDFLDEVETSYDALIQKTAEQHDHLQHEESEIRQLQNKVKEQENQIQQYCQEEDEIKEALVSAQKMRDASIRDARQQAEKVVNDAQLKAKEIVENASLKIEGEAEKLSQMKQAVSDFRSNLLNLYKEHITLINDLPHQEAKKVSEEAEQKTADEQPAAEKNASPDKSQDKEDLSEEAEDDQPKPVTFASEDGKPNYPTAKPFDPVKPENASKKPAGFADDYDFDEADTSEIFSKKH
;
A
#
# COMPACT_ATOMS: atom_id res chain seq x y z
N MET A 1 -67.68 -47.64 -21.61
CA MET A 1 -67.40 -48.41 -20.38
C MET A 1 -68.69 -48.54 -19.59
N LEU A 2 -68.87 -49.66 -18.89
CA LEU A 2 -69.94 -49.82 -17.91
C LEU A 2 -69.58 -48.99 -16.67
N SER A 3 -70.53 -48.24 -16.12
CA SER A 3 -70.38 -47.62 -14.80
C SER A 3 -70.80 -48.58 -13.70
N LEU A 4 -70.40 -48.29 -12.46
CA LEU A 4 -70.84 -49.06 -11.29
C LEU A 4 -72.39 -49.13 -11.21
N ASN A 5 -73.06 -48.03 -11.58
CA ASN A 5 -74.52 -47.97 -11.64
C ASN A 5 -75.12 -48.83 -12.75
N ASP A 6 -74.40 -49.06 -13.85
CA ASP A 6 -74.83 -49.93 -14.94
C ASP A 6 -74.75 -51.41 -14.57
N ILE A 7 -73.79 -51.78 -13.70
CA ILE A 7 -73.62 -53.12 -13.14
C ILE A 7 -74.74 -53.38 -12.12
N LYS A 8 -74.98 -52.44 -11.19
CA LYS A 8 -76.04 -52.50 -10.16
C LYS A 8 -77.45 -52.66 -10.71
N ASN A 9 -77.77 -51.93 -11.78
CA ASN A 9 -79.13 -51.89 -12.33
C ASN A 9 -79.35 -52.91 -13.47
N LYS A 10 -78.39 -53.80 -13.72
CA LYS A 10 -78.48 -54.74 -14.83
C LYS A 10 -79.53 -55.82 -14.54
N LYS A 11 -80.55 -55.89 -15.39
CA LYS A 11 -81.58 -56.95 -15.35
C LYS A 11 -81.32 -57.96 -16.47
N PHE A 12 -81.21 -59.24 -16.11
CA PHE A 12 -81.08 -60.34 -17.06
C PHE A 12 -82.47 -60.90 -17.42
N GLN A 13 -82.67 -61.26 -18.69
CA GLN A 13 -83.89 -61.94 -19.11
C GLN A 13 -83.91 -63.38 -18.58
N LYS A 14 -85.06 -63.85 -18.11
CA LYS A 14 -85.21 -65.21 -17.60
C LYS A 14 -85.13 -66.22 -18.76
N ALA A 15 -84.17 -67.15 -18.69
CA ALA A 15 -84.03 -68.18 -19.72
C ALA A 15 -85.27 -69.10 -19.74
N SER A 16 -85.96 -69.17 -20.88
CA SER A 16 -87.19 -69.97 -21.06
C SER A 16 -86.95 -71.48 -21.28
N LEU A 17 -85.70 -71.93 -21.34
CA LEU A 17 -85.33 -73.32 -21.60
C LEU A 17 -84.42 -73.88 -20.49
N ARG A 18 -84.48 -75.21 -20.28
CA ARG A 18 -83.85 -76.01 -19.21
C ARG A 18 -82.30 -76.00 -19.29
N GLY A 19 -81.67 -74.85 -19.07
CA GLY A 19 -80.21 -74.69 -19.11
C GLY A 19 -79.70 -73.24 -18.96
N GLY A 20 -80.38 -72.38 -18.20
CA GLY A 20 -79.91 -71.02 -17.89
C GLY A 20 -79.02 -70.99 -16.64
N TYR A 21 -78.24 -69.92 -16.49
CA TYR A 21 -77.46 -69.66 -15.27
C TYR A 21 -78.38 -69.50 -14.04
N MET A 22 -77.89 -69.95 -12.88
CA MET A 22 -78.59 -69.79 -11.61
C MET A 22 -78.58 -68.32 -11.21
N ARG A 23 -79.74 -67.81 -10.80
CA ARG A 23 -79.86 -66.39 -10.44
C ARG A 23 -78.99 -66.03 -9.25
N GLU A 24 -78.99 -66.87 -8.22
CA GLU A 24 -78.24 -66.63 -6.98
C GLU A 24 -76.73 -66.56 -7.26
N GLU A 25 -76.17 -67.50 -8.03
CA GLU A 25 -74.74 -67.48 -8.40
C GLU A 25 -74.37 -66.28 -9.29
N VAL A 26 -75.28 -65.82 -10.16
CA VAL A 26 -75.06 -64.63 -11.00
C VAL A 26 -75.10 -63.37 -10.16
N ASP A 27 -76.03 -63.27 -9.21
CA ASP A 27 -76.14 -62.14 -8.30
C ASP A 27 -74.91 -62.06 -7.37
N ASP A 28 -74.47 -63.19 -6.79
CA ASP A 28 -73.24 -63.28 -5.97
C ASP A 28 -71.99 -62.87 -6.75
N PHE A 29 -71.87 -63.29 -8.02
CA PHE A 29 -70.77 -62.89 -8.89
C PHE A 29 -70.81 -61.39 -9.24
N LEU A 30 -72.01 -60.82 -9.44
CA LEU A 30 -72.16 -59.39 -9.72
C LEU A 30 -71.80 -58.53 -8.52
N ASP A 31 -72.06 -58.99 -7.29
CA ASP A 31 -71.62 -58.33 -6.05
C ASP A 31 -70.08 -58.35 -5.92
N GLU A 32 -69.42 -59.46 -6.30
CA GLU A 32 -67.95 -59.55 -6.36
C GLU A 32 -67.37 -58.64 -7.45
N VAL A 33 -68.01 -58.59 -8.62
CA VAL A 33 -67.62 -57.68 -9.72
C VAL A 33 -67.82 -56.23 -9.31
N GLU A 34 -68.90 -55.89 -8.60
CA GLU A 34 -69.11 -54.55 -8.05
C GLU A 34 -67.99 -54.17 -7.08
N THR A 35 -67.72 -55.03 -6.10
CA THR A 35 -66.69 -54.78 -5.08
C THR A 35 -65.30 -54.62 -5.70
N SER A 36 -64.95 -55.47 -6.66
CA SER A 36 -63.66 -55.39 -7.36
C SER A 36 -63.58 -54.18 -8.29
N TYR A 37 -64.68 -53.76 -8.91
CA TYR A 37 -64.72 -52.56 -9.74
C TYR A 37 -64.63 -51.28 -8.90
N ASP A 38 -65.29 -51.24 -7.74
CA ASP A 38 -65.13 -50.14 -6.76
C ASP A 38 -63.69 -50.05 -6.25
N ALA A 39 -63.08 -51.18 -5.88
CA ALA A 39 -61.67 -51.22 -5.49
C ALA A 39 -60.74 -50.74 -6.62
N LEU A 40 -61.06 -51.06 -7.87
CA LEU A 40 -60.30 -50.59 -9.04
C LEU A 40 -60.46 -49.08 -9.25
N ILE A 41 -61.66 -48.53 -9.11
CA ILE A 41 -61.92 -47.09 -9.20
C ILE A 41 -61.14 -46.36 -8.10
N GLN A 42 -61.22 -46.85 -6.86
CA GLN A 42 -60.50 -46.26 -5.73
C GLN A 42 -58.98 -46.29 -5.98
N LYS A 43 -58.43 -47.44 -6.38
CA LYS A 43 -57.00 -47.56 -6.68
C LYS A 43 -56.57 -46.64 -7.82
N THR A 44 -57.41 -46.46 -8.84
CA THR A 44 -57.11 -45.57 -9.97
C THR A 44 -57.11 -44.10 -9.53
N ALA A 45 -58.03 -43.72 -8.63
CA ALA A 45 -58.05 -42.39 -8.03
C ALA A 45 -56.80 -42.14 -7.18
N GLU A 46 -56.44 -43.08 -6.29
CA GLU A 46 -55.23 -43.00 -5.47
C GLU A 46 -53.95 -42.91 -6.31
N GLN A 47 -53.86 -43.70 -7.40
CA GLN A 47 -52.74 -43.63 -8.35
C GLN A 47 -52.68 -42.29 -9.06
N HIS A 48 -53.82 -41.72 -9.44
CA HIS A 48 -53.87 -40.40 -10.05
C HIS A 48 -53.40 -39.31 -9.08
N ASP A 49 -53.86 -39.35 -7.84
CA ASP A 49 -53.44 -38.41 -6.80
C ASP A 49 -51.93 -38.53 -6.52
N HIS A 50 -51.40 -39.75 -6.48
CA HIS A 50 -49.95 -39.98 -6.32
C HIS A 50 -49.16 -39.40 -7.51
N LEU A 51 -49.59 -39.66 -8.75
CA LEU A 51 -48.94 -39.13 -9.94
C LEU A 51 -48.97 -37.59 -9.96
N GLN A 52 -50.10 -36.97 -9.61
CA GLN A 52 -50.18 -35.52 -9.49
C GLN A 52 -49.23 -34.97 -8.43
N HIS A 53 -49.11 -35.65 -7.29
CA HIS A 53 -48.18 -35.27 -6.24
C HIS A 53 -46.72 -35.34 -6.72
N GLU A 54 -46.33 -36.44 -7.35
CA GLU A 54 -44.99 -36.66 -7.89
C GLU A 54 -44.67 -35.65 -9.01
N GLU A 55 -45.62 -35.37 -9.91
CA GLU A 55 -45.47 -34.32 -10.94
C GLU A 55 -45.25 -32.94 -10.31
N SER A 56 -45.95 -32.63 -9.21
CA SER A 56 -45.77 -31.37 -8.49
C SER A 56 -44.39 -31.27 -7.84
N GLU A 57 -43.88 -32.37 -7.28
CA GLU A 57 -42.55 -32.44 -6.66
C GLU A 57 -41.45 -32.30 -7.71
N ILE A 58 -41.56 -33.03 -8.82
CA ILE A 58 -40.65 -32.92 -9.97
C ILE A 58 -40.59 -31.47 -10.45
N ARG A 59 -41.74 -30.80 -10.57
CA ARG A 59 -41.79 -29.39 -10.97
C ARG A 59 -41.10 -28.47 -9.97
N GLN A 60 -41.25 -28.71 -8.67
CA GLN A 60 -40.54 -27.94 -7.63
C GLN A 60 -39.04 -28.17 -7.69
N LEU A 61 -38.58 -29.41 -7.84
CA LEU A 61 -37.16 -29.74 -7.98
C LEU A 61 -36.57 -29.12 -9.24
N GLN A 62 -37.27 -29.17 -10.37
CA GLN A 62 -36.84 -28.51 -11.60
C GLN A 62 -36.71 -26.99 -11.44
N ASN A 63 -37.61 -26.35 -10.68
CA ASN A 63 -37.50 -24.92 -10.39
C ASN A 63 -36.28 -24.61 -9.51
N LYS A 64 -36.02 -25.43 -8.49
CA LYS A 64 -34.83 -25.29 -7.63
C LYS A 64 -33.54 -25.46 -8.42
N VAL A 65 -33.47 -26.45 -9.31
CA VAL A 65 -32.31 -26.66 -10.19
C VAL A 65 -32.08 -25.43 -11.07
N LYS A 66 -33.14 -24.89 -11.70
CA LYS A 66 -33.01 -23.67 -12.52
C LYS A 66 -32.57 -22.45 -11.70
N GLU A 67 -33.07 -22.29 -10.48
CA GLU A 67 -32.65 -21.21 -9.61
C GLU A 67 -31.18 -21.33 -9.23
N GLN A 68 -30.72 -22.53 -8.90
CA GLN A 68 -29.31 -22.82 -8.62
C GLN A 68 -28.42 -22.61 -9.85
N GLU A 69 -28.87 -23.03 -11.04
CA GLU A 69 -28.17 -22.76 -12.30
C GLU A 69 -28.01 -21.26 -12.55
N ASN A 70 -29.07 -20.47 -12.32
CA ASN A 70 -29.01 -19.01 -12.43
C ASN A 70 -28.04 -18.40 -11.42
N GLN A 71 -28.02 -18.88 -10.17
CA GLN A 71 -27.06 -18.42 -9.16
C GLN A 71 -25.62 -18.74 -9.55
N ILE A 72 -25.36 -19.96 -10.04
CA ILE A 72 -24.02 -20.34 -10.54
C ILE A 72 -23.61 -19.43 -11.70
N GLN A 73 -24.52 -19.16 -12.63
CA GLN A 73 -24.24 -18.26 -13.74
C GLN A 73 -23.90 -16.83 -13.28
N GLN A 74 -24.61 -16.31 -12.27
CA GLN A 74 -24.29 -15.02 -11.66
C GLN A 74 -22.90 -15.02 -11.03
N TYR A 75 -22.57 -16.03 -10.23
CA TYR A 75 -21.24 -16.14 -9.63
C TYR A 75 -20.13 -16.22 -10.68
N CYS A 76 -20.34 -16.92 -11.79
CA CYS A 76 -19.36 -16.95 -12.88
C CYS A 76 -19.18 -15.57 -13.53
N GLN A 77 -20.27 -14.82 -13.75
CA GLN A 77 -20.20 -13.46 -14.29
C GLN A 77 -19.47 -12.51 -13.34
N GLU A 78 -19.81 -12.55 -12.05
CA GLU A 78 -19.14 -11.77 -11.01
C GLU A 78 -17.65 -12.13 -10.90
N GLU A 79 -17.29 -13.41 -11.01
CA GLU A 79 -15.90 -13.86 -11.00
C GLU A 79 -15.12 -13.27 -12.20
N ASP A 80 -15.72 -13.25 -13.39
CA ASP A 80 -15.10 -12.69 -14.58
C ASP A 80 -14.94 -11.16 -14.49
N GLU A 81 -15.93 -10.45 -13.94
CA GLU A 81 -15.83 -9.02 -13.64
C GLU A 81 -14.71 -8.73 -12.64
N ILE A 82 -14.58 -9.54 -11.58
CA ILE A 82 -13.51 -9.41 -10.59
C ILE A 82 -12.14 -9.67 -11.24
N LYS A 83 -12.03 -10.69 -12.10
CA LYS A 83 -10.79 -10.97 -12.84
C LYS A 83 -10.42 -9.79 -13.74
N GLU A 84 -11.37 -9.20 -14.44
CA GLU A 84 -11.14 -8.03 -15.29
C GLU A 84 -10.74 -6.79 -14.46
N ALA A 85 -11.42 -6.54 -13.34
CA ALA A 85 -11.07 -5.48 -12.40
C ALA A 85 -9.65 -5.68 -11.83
N LEU A 86 -9.26 -6.92 -11.52
CA LEU A 86 -7.93 -7.25 -11.04
C LEU A 86 -6.85 -6.98 -12.11
N VAL A 87 -7.09 -7.40 -13.35
CA VAL A 87 -6.15 -7.18 -14.46
C VAL A 87 -6.02 -5.68 -14.77
N SER A 88 -7.13 -4.94 -14.79
CA SER A 88 -7.10 -3.49 -15.01
C SER A 88 -6.40 -2.75 -13.88
N ALA A 89 -6.62 -3.14 -12.62
CA ALA A 89 -5.89 -2.62 -11.47
C ALA A 89 -4.39 -2.93 -11.54
N GLN A 90 -4.00 -4.14 -11.94
CA GLN A 90 -2.59 -4.50 -12.16
C GLN A 90 -1.96 -3.65 -13.26
N LYS A 91 -2.64 -3.48 -14.40
CA LYS A 91 -2.17 -2.64 -15.50
C LYS A 91 -2.02 -1.18 -15.08
N MET A 92 -2.98 -0.65 -14.32
CA MET A 92 -2.94 0.71 -13.79
C MET A 92 -1.79 0.89 -12.80
N ARG A 93 -1.59 -0.07 -11.89
CA ARG A 93 -0.44 -0.09 -10.98
C ARG A 93 0.88 -0.09 -11.76
N ASP A 94 1.01 -0.95 -12.75
CA ASP A 94 2.24 -1.06 -13.53
C ASP A 94 2.52 0.20 -14.35
N ALA A 95 1.48 0.86 -14.86
CA ALA A 95 1.58 2.18 -15.47
C ALA A 95 2.04 3.25 -14.47
N SER A 96 1.41 3.30 -13.28
CA SER A 96 1.80 4.24 -12.22
C SER A 96 3.25 4.03 -11.75
N ILE A 97 3.71 2.79 -11.62
CA ILE A 97 5.11 2.48 -11.29
C ILE A 97 6.05 2.98 -12.40
N ARG A 98 5.69 2.81 -13.67
CA ARG A 98 6.49 3.32 -14.79
C ARG A 98 6.57 4.85 -14.76
N ASP A 99 5.45 5.52 -14.57
CA ASP A 99 5.38 6.98 -14.54
C ASP A 99 6.17 7.55 -13.35
N ALA A 100 6.03 6.94 -12.16
CA ALA A 100 6.78 7.31 -10.98
C ALA A 100 8.29 7.13 -11.17
N ARG A 101 8.71 6.02 -11.80
CA ARG A 101 10.13 5.78 -12.12
C ARG A 101 10.66 6.79 -13.12
N GLN A 102 9.90 7.10 -14.17
CA GLN A 102 10.29 8.11 -15.15
C GLN A 102 10.43 9.49 -14.49
N GLN A 103 9.51 9.85 -13.59
CA GLN A 103 9.59 11.12 -12.89
C GLN A 103 10.78 11.17 -11.92
N ALA A 104 11.03 10.07 -11.20
CA ALA A 104 12.21 9.97 -10.33
C ALA A 104 13.51 10.10 -11.12
N GLU A 105 13.60 9.44 -12.28
CA GLU A 105 14.77 9.53 -13.16
C GLU A 105 15.00 10.96 -13.67
N LYS A 106 13.94 11.67 -14.08
CA LYS A 106 14.04 13.09 -14.44
C LYS A 106 14.58 13.94 -13.30
N VAL A 107 14.05 13.77 -12.09
CA VAL A 107 14.49 14.53 -10.92
C VAL A 107 15.96 14.25 -10.59
N VAL A 108 16.38 12.99 -10.66
CA VAL A 108 17.79 12.60 -10.42
C VAL A 108 18.70 13.20 -11.49
N ASN A 109 18.31 13.13 -12.77
CA ASN A 109 19.11 13.70 -13.87
C ASN A 109 19.22 15.22 -13.75
N ASP A 110 18.12 15.92 -13.45
CA ASP A 110 18.12 17.38 -13.25
C ASP A 110 18.99 17.78 -12.05
N ALA A 111 18.92 17.03 -10.95
CA ALA A 111 19.76 17.25 -9.78
C ALA A 111 21.25 17.01 -10.10
N GLN A 112 21.56 15.96 -10.86
CA GLN A 112 22.93 15.67 -11.29
C GLN A 112 23.48 16.75 -12.23
N LEU A 113 22.67 17.27 -13.16
CA LEU A 113 23.06 18.37 -14.05
C LEU A 113 23.37 19.64 -13.25
N LYS A 114 22.49 20.03 -12.33
CA LYS A 114 22.71 21.19 -11.45
C LYS A 114 23.94 21.00 -10.55
N ALA A 115 24.14 19.80 -10.01
CA ALA A 115 25.32 19.51 -9.20
C ALA A 115 26.61 19.64 -10.01
N LYS A 116 26.63 19.13 -11.26
CA LYS A 116 27.77 19.29 -12.17
C LYS A 116 28.04 20.76 -12.48
N GLU A 117 27.00 21.52 -12.80
CA GLU A 117 27.10 22.96 -13.07
C GLU A 117 27.66 23.75 -11.87
N ILE A 118 27.25 23.42 -10.65
CA ILE A 118 27.78 24.05 -9.43
C ILE A 118 29.27 23.71 -9.25
N VAL A 119 29.66 22.45 -9.43
CA VAL A 119 31.06 22.01 -9.31
C VAL A 119 31.92 22.67 -10.37
N GLU A 120 31.45 22.75 -11.61
CA GLU A 120 32.15 23.41 -12.72
C GLU A 120 32.33 24.90 -12.41
N ASN A 121 31.27 25.61 -12.04
CA ASN A 121 31.36 27.02 -11.64
C ASN A 121 32.30 27.26 -10.44
N ALA A 122 32.30 26.35 -9.45
CA ALA A 122 33.22 26.43 -8.33
C ALA A 122 34.68 26.21 -8.78
N SER A 123 34.92 25.24 -9.66
CA SER A 123 36.26 24.99 -10.21
C SER A 123 36.79 26.18 -11.01
N LEU A 124 35.97 26.80 -11.85
CA LEU A 124 36.34 28.00 -12.61
C LEU A 124 36.69 29.17 -11.68
N LYS A 125 35.95 29.35 -10.58
CA LYS A 125 36.28 30.38 -9.57
C LYS A 125 37.59 30.07 -8.86
N ILE A 126 37.83 28.81 -8.48
CA ILE A 126 39.07 28.39 -7.83
C ILE A 126 40.27 28.63 -8.75
N GLU A 127 40.14 28.27 -10.03
CA GLU A 127 41.19 28.47 -11.02
C GLU A 127 41.48 29.97 -11.23
N GLY A 128 40.43 30.79 -11.40
CA GLY A 128 40.59 32.24 -11.52
C GLY A 128 41.22 32.90 -10.27
N GLU A 129 40.86 32.47 -9.06
CA GLU A 129 41.50 32.95 -7.83
C GLU A 129 42.95 32.46 -7.70
N ALA A 130 43.25 31.23 -8.12
CA ALA A 130 44.61 30.70 -8.15
C ALA A 130 45.51 31.49 -9.12
N GLU A 131 44.99 31.87 -10.28
CA GLU A 131 45.67 32.74 -11.24
C GLU A 131 45.95 34.13 -10.67
N LYS A 132 44.95 34.79 -10.05
CA LYS A 132 45.14 36.09 -9.38
C LYS A 132 46.19 36.01 -8.27
N LEU A 133 46.16 34.95 -7.48
CA LEU A 133 47.12 34.73 -6.40
C LEU A 133 48.54 34.53 -6.96
N SER A 134 48.67 33.83 -8.09
CA SER A 134 49.94 33.69 -8.82
C SER A 134 50.45 35.03 -9.33
N GLN A 135 49.60 35.83 -9.98
CA GLN A 135 49.94 37.17 -10.47
C GLN A 135 50.36 38.09 -9.31
N MET A 136 49.65 38.06 -8.19
CA MET A 136 50.00 38.86 -7.01
C MET A 136 51.33 38.42 -6.40
N LYS A 137 51.60 37.12 -6.30
CA LYS A 137 52.92 36.62 -5.87
C LYS A 137 54.05 37.07 -6.79
N GLN A 138 53.81 37.05 -8.11
CA GLN A 138 54.78 37.53 -9.08
C GLN A 138 55.01 39.04 -8.92
N ALA A 139 53.96 39.85 -8.80
CA ALA A 139 54.07 41.28 -8.55
C ALA A 139 54.81 41.62 -7.25
N VAL A 140 54.60 40.85 -6.17
CA VAL A 140 55.35 41.01 -4.91
C VAL A 140 56.83 40.66 -5.10
N SER A 141 57.14 39.61 -5.86
CA SER A 141 58.52 39.25 -6.21
C SER A 141 59.19 40.34 -7.07
N ASP A 142 58.47 40.87 -8.04
CA ASP A 142 58.94 41.95 -8.92
C ASP A 142 59.18 43.23 -8.13
N PHE A 143 58.24 43.63 -7.25
CA PHE A 143 58.42 44.76 -6.34
C PHE A 143 59.63 44.58 -5.42
N ARG A 144 59.80 43.39 -4.84
CA ARG A 144 60.97 43.08 -4.00
C ARG A 144 62.27 43.23 -4.79
N SER A 145 62.33 42.74 -6.03
CA SER A 145 63.52 42.85 -6.87
C SER A 145 63.80 44.31 -7.25
N ASN A 146 62.77 45.09 -7.59
CA ASN A 146 62.88 46.51 -7.88
C ASN A 146 63.39 47.29 -6.66
N LEU A 147 62.82 47.06 -5.48
CA LEU A 147 63.25 47.69 -4.24
C LEU A 147 64.70 47.35 -3.88
N LEU A 148 65.10 46.08 -4.05
CA LEU A 148 66.50 45.66 -3.86
C LEU A 148 67.45 46.34 -4.86
N ASN A 149 67.02 46.54 -6.11
CA ASN A 149 67.82 47.24 -7.11
C ASN A 149 67.96 48.73 -6.77
N LEU A 150 66.87 49.40 -6.37
CA LEU A 150 66.88 50.78 -5.92
C LEU A 150 67.81 50.98 -4.71
N TYR A 151 67.75 50.09 -3.72
CA TYR A 151 68.66 50.14 -2.58
C TYR A 151 70.13 49.94 -2.99
N LYS A 152 70.41 49.03 -3.92
CA LYS A 152 71.77 48.85 -4.45
C LYS A 152 72.25 50.11 -5.16
N GLU A 153 71.40 50.75 -5.97
CA GLU A 153 71.70 52.02 -6.64
C GLU A 153 72.00 53.15 -5.64
N HIS A 154 71.19 53.27 -4.58
CA HIS A 154 71.44 54.23 -3.50
C HIS A 154 72.75 53.93 -2.77
N ILE A 155 73.09 52.66 -2.50
CA ILE A 155 74.36 52.29 -1.88
C ILE A 155 75.54 52.62 -2.80
N THR A 156 75.43 52.38 -4.11
CA THR A 156 76.47 52.77 -5.06
C THR A 156 76.66 54.29 -5.09
N LEU A 157 75.58 55.07 -5.11
CA LEU A 157 75.64 56.53 -5.04
C LEU A 157 76.22 57.04 -3.72
N ILE A 158 75.94 56.36 -2.60
CA ILE A 158 76.50 56.69 -1.28
C ILE A 158 78.00 56.36 -1.20
N ASN A 159 78.44 55.27 -1.82
CA ASN A 159 79.87 54.94 -1.90
C ASN A 159 80.62 55.83 -2.89
N ASP A 160 79.92 56.35 -3.91
CA ASP A 160 80.46 57.31 -4.88
C ASP A 160 80.50 58.76 -4.33
N LEU A 161 79.90 59.02 -3.16
CA LEU A 161 80.11 60.26 -2.41
C LEU A 161 81.51 60.22 -1.75
N PRO A 162 82.36 61.25 -1.96
CA PRO A 162 83.70 61.27 -1.41
C PRO A 162 83.65 61.27 0.13
N HIS A 163 84.37 60.34 0.75
CA HIS A 163 84.59 60.31 2.20
C HIS A 163 85.29 61.59 2.66
N GLN A 164 84.58 62.47 3.37
CA GLN A 164 85.22 63.31 4.37
C GLN A 164 85.39 62.51 5.65
N GLU A 165 86.54 61.86 5.80
CA GLU A 165 87.05 61.56 7.14
C GLU A 165 87.36 62.87 7.85
N ALA A 166 86.53 63.26 8.81
CA ALA A 166 86.91 64.21 9.86
C ALA A 166 87.16 63.43 11.15
N LYS A 167 88.43 63.12 11.43
CA LYS A 167 88.86 62.46 12.66
C LYS A 167 89.09 63.50 13.77
N LYS A 168 88.15 63.52 14.73
CA LYS A 168 88.22 63.76 16.19
C LYS A 168 89.03 64.95 16.78
N VAL A 169 88.36 65.73 17.65
CA VAL A 169 88.88 66.19 18.96
C VAL A 169 87.76 66.16 20.03
N SER A 170 88.04 65.39 21.11
CA SER A 170 87.73 65.53 22.56
C SER A 170 86.27 65.78 23.01
N GLU A 171 85.61 64.81 23.68
CA GLU A 171 85.46 64.67 25.16
C GLU A 171 84.70 65.87 25.76
N GLU A 172 83.64 65.77 26.56
CA GLU A 172 83.35 64.87 27.69
C GLU A 172 81.90 65.19 28.14
N ALA A 173 81.06 64.19 28.32
CA ALA A 173 79.88 64.26 29.19
C ALA A 173 79.46 62.82 29.53
N GLU A 174 80.21 62.29 30.49
CA GLU A 174 79.83 61.38 31.57
C GLU A 174 78.60 60.46 31.43
N GLN A 175 78.90 59.19 31.72
CA GLN A 175 78.01 58.07 32.01
C GLN A 175 77.08 58.32 33.21
N LYS A 176 75.87 57.72 33.16
CA LYS A 176 75.29 56.83 34.19
C LYS A 176 73.97 56.24 33.65
N THR A 177 73.91 54.91 33.42
CA THR A 177 73.20 53.89 34.25
C THR A 177 71.73 54.21 34.49
N ALA A 178 70.75 53.32 34.38
CA ALA A 178 70.63 51.91 34.04
C ALA A 178 69.12 51.62 34.02
N ASP A 179 68.77 50.51 33.38
CA ASP A 179 67.60 49.67 33.67
C ASP A 179 66.18 50.07 33.23
N GLU A 180 65.39 48.99 33.13
CA GLU A 180 63.93 48.87 32.97
C GLU A 180 63.33 48.93 31.57
N GLN A 181 63.26 47.74 30.98
CA GLN A 181 61.95 47.23 30.56
C GLN A 181 61.21 46.81 31.85
N PRO A 182 59.96 47.22 32.10
CA PRO A 182 58.82 46.53 31.47
C PRO A 182 57.54 47.37 31.32
N ALA A 183 56.49 46.66 30.90
CA ALA A 183 55.06 46.96 31.08
C ALA A 183 54.33 47.61 29.91
N ALA A 184 53.65 46.73 29.19
CA ALA A 184 52.39 47.03 28.54
C ALA A 184 51.39 47.64 29.54
N GLU A 185 50.62 48.63 29.09
CA GLU A 185 49.33 48.93 29.68
C GLU A 185 48.32 49.26 28.57
N LYS A 186 47.32 48.38 28.49
CA LYS A 186 46.02 48.67 27.89
C LYS A 186 45.30 49.73 28.72
N ASN A 187 44.48 50.52 28.03
CA ASN A 187 43.16 51.07 28.40
C ASN A 187 43.10 52.54 27.99
N ALA A 188 41.98 53.10 27.56
CA ALA A 188 40.71 52.61 27.06
C ALA A 188 40.05 53.86 26.44
N SER A 189 39.19 53.65 25.45
CA SER A 189 38.16 54.57 24.92
C SER A 189 37.46 55.39 26.02
N PRO A 190 36.75 56.51 25.74
CA PRO A 190 35.62 56.49 24.79
C PRO A 190 35.20 57.84 24.14
N ASP A 191 34.05 57.79 23.47
CA ASP A 191 33.08 58.87 23.21
C ASP A 191 33.29 59.62 21.88
N LYS A 192 32.49 59.29 20.85
CA LYS A 192 31.16 59.86 20.50
C LYS A 192 31.36 60.78 19.28
N SER A 193 30.48 60.89 18.29
CA SER A 193 29.10 60.46 18.12
C SER A 193 28.69 60.82 16.68
N GLN A 194 27.82 59.99 16.08
CA GLN A 194 26.61 60.40 15.34
C GLN A 194 26.79 61.03 13.93
N ASP A 195 25.94 60.75 12.94
CA ASP A 195 24.48 60.51 12.91
C ASP A 195 24.12 59.43 11.83
N LYS A 196 23.27 58.42 12.13
CA LYS A 196 21.78 58.27 12.01
C LYS A 196 21.29 57.92 10.59
N GLU A 197 20.33 57.04 10.34
CA GLU A 197 19.05 56.67 11.02
C GLU A 197 18.89 55.13 11.05
N ASP A 198 18.49 54.44 12.12
CA ASP A 198 17.28 54.42 12.98
C ASP A 198 16.10 53.60 12.41
N LEU A 199 15.78 52.49 13.11
CA LEU A 199 14.43 51.98 13.44
C LEU A 199 14.54 50.64 14.23
N SER A 200 14.45 50.78 15.57
CA SER A 200 13.77 49.94 16.60
C SER A 200 13.57 48.42 16.38
N GLU A 201 14.11 47.53 17.25
CA GLU A 201 13.48 46.95 18.49
C GLU A 201 12.42 45.88 18.13
N GLU A 202 12.55 44.58 18.43
CA GLU A 202 12.67 43.89 19.72
C GLU A 202 13.32 42.50 19.55
N ALA A 203 13.93 41.98 20.61
CA ALA A 203 14.46 40.62 20.70
C ALA A 203 13.39 39.62 21.18
N GLU A 204 13.24 38.49 20.47
CA GLU A 204 12.75 37.22 21.04
C GLU A 204 13.44 36.02 20.36
N ASP A 205 13.74 35.03 21.20
CA ASP A 205 14.35 33.72 20.97
C ASP A 205 13.58 32.88 19.93
N ASP A 206 14.25 32.36 18.89
CA ASP A 206 13.68 31.31 18.03
C ASP A 206 14.72 30.25 17.66
N GLN A 207 14.83 29.26 18.54
CA GLN A 207 15.17 27.89 18.17
C GLN A 207 14.25 27.45 17.01
N PRO A 208 14.72 26.61 16.07
CA PRO A 208 13.90 26.21 14.93
C PRO A 208 12.67 25.41 15.40
N LYS A 209 11.49 26.03 15.32
CA LYS A 209 10.21 25.33 15.54
C LYS A 209 9.99 24.30 14.43
N PRO A 210 9.47 23.10 14.76
CA PRO A 210 9.10 22.10 13.78
C PRO A 210 7.97 22.63 12.90
N VAL A 211 7.98 22.26 11.63
CA VAL A 211 6.94 22.59 10.67
C VAL A 211 5.61 22.00 11.14
N THR A 212 4.76 22.83 11.76
CA THR A 212 3.37 22.50 12.06
C THR A 212 2.57 22.69 10.78
N PHE A 213 1.92 21.63 10.31
CA PHE A 213 0.89 21.74 9.27
C PHE A 213 -0.22 22.66 9.77
N ALA A 214 -0.40 23.79 9.09
CA ALA A 214 -1.62 24.57 9.21
C ALA A 214 -2.81 23.68 8.83
N SER A 215 -3.82 23.71 9.69
CA SER A 215 -5.11 23.08 9.48
C SER A 215 -5.83 23.82 8.36
N GLU A 216 -5.96 23.18 7.21
CA GLU A 216 -7.04 23.45 6.26
C GLU A 216 -8.10 22.35 6.43
N ASP A 217 -9.31 22.81 6.75
CA ASP A 217 -10.52 22.03 6.83
C ASP A 217 -10.80 21.34 5.49
N GLY A 218 -10.56 20.04 5.45
CA GLY A 218 -10.85 19.24 4.26
C GLY A 218 -10.45 17.80 4.46
N LYS A 219 -10.99 17.12 5.49
CA LYS A 219 -10.80 15.68 5.63
C LYS A 219 -11.28 14.99 4.35
N PRO A 220 -10.44 14.26 3.60
CA PRO A 220 -10.94 13.31 2.62
C PRO A 220 -11.80 12.28 3.37
N ASN A 221 -13.08 12.20 2.99
CA ASN A 221 -14.03 11.25 3.54
C ASN A 221 -13.70 9.85 3.03
N TYR A 222 -12.70 9.22 3.63
CA TYR A 222 -12.53 7.77 3.51
C TYR A 222 -13.66 7.12 4.33
N PRO A 223 -14.45 6.19 3.76
CA PRO A 223 -15.40 5.42 4.54
C PRO A 223 -14.62 4.60 5.57
N THR A 224 -14.48 5.15 6.77
CA THR A 224 -13.93 4.43 7.90
C THR A 224 -15.00 3.43 8.30
N ALA A 225 -14.77 2.16 7.99
CA ALA A 225 -15.63 1.07 8.45
C ALA A 225 -15.77 1.21 9.97
N LYS A 226 -17.01 1.35 10.45
CA LYS A 226 -17.29 1.31 11.89
C LYS A 226 -16.73 0.00 12.43
N PRO A 227 -16.01 -0.01 13.55
CA PRO A 227 -15.65 -1.27 14.20
C PRO A 227 -16.96 -2.03 14.47
N PHE A 228 -17.01 -3.28 14.02
CA PHE A 228 -18.13 -4.16 14.35
C PHE A 228 -18.22 -4.26 15.87
N ASP A 229 -19.37 -3.89 16.44
CA ASP A 229 -19.65 -4.17 17.84
C ASP A 229 -19.50 -5.68 18.07
N PRO A 230 -18.76 -6.11 19.11
CA PRO A 230 -18.63 -7.54 19.40
C PRO A 230 -20.03 -8.09 19.72
N VAL A 231 -20.48 -9.03 18.91
CA VAL A 231 -21.71 -9.80 19.14
C VAL A 231 -21.60 -10.44 20.51
N LYS A 232 -22.45 -10.01 21.46
CA LYS A 232 -22.61 -10.71 22.75
C LYS A 232 -23.03 -12.16 22.44
N PRO A 233 -22.30 -13.18 22.90
CA PRO A 233 -22.72 -14.56 22.71
C PRO A 233 -23.87 -14.86 23.68
N GLU A 234 -25.11 -14.71 23.23
CA GLU A 234 -26.26 -15.41 23.83
C GLU A 234 -26.22 -16.90 23.42
N ASN A 235 -25.25 -17.64 23.98
CA ASN A 235 -25.34 -19.08 24.27
C ASN A 235 -23.99 -19.61 24.77
N ALA A 236 -23.63 -19.24 26.00
CA ALA A 236 -22.49 -19.80 26.72
C ALA A 236 -22.81 -21.18 27.34
N SER A 237 -23.32 -22.13 26.56
CA SER A 237 -23.64 -23.48 27.08
C SER A 237 -23.38 -24.66 26.14
N LYS A 238 -22.73 -24.48 24.98
CA LYS A 238 -22.17 -25.60 24.22
C LYS A 238 -20.65 -25.56 24.21
N LYS A 239 -20.05 -26.57 24.85
CA LYS A 239 -18.61 -26.86 24.77
C LYS A 239 -18.20 -26.98 23.28
N PRO A 240 -17.01 -26.51 22.88
CA PRO A 240 -16.51 -26.76 21.53
C PRO A 240 -16.24 -28.26 21.37
N ALA A 241 -16.82 -28.88 20.34
CA ALA A 241 -16.46 -30.23 19.96
C ALA A 241 -14.99 -30.22 19.53
N GLY A 242 -14.16 -30.99 20.25
CA GLY A 242 -12.76 -31.18 19.91
C GLY A 242 -12.66 -31.90 18.57
N PHE A 243 -12.03 -31.26 17.59
CA PHE A 243 -11.79 -31.77 16.25
C PHE A 243 -10.75 -32.94 16.21
N ALA A 244 -10.46 -33.57 17.35
CA ALA A 244 -9.32 -34.48 17.47
C ALA A 244 -9.60 -35.80 18.22
N ASP A 245 -10.82 -36.03 18.75
CA ASP A 245 -11.08 -37.21 19.59
C ASP A 245 -11.76 -38.39 18.84
N ASP A 246 -12.14 -38.22 17.57
CA ASP A 246 -12.89 -39.24 16.79
C ASP A 246 -12.07 -40.00 15.72
N TYR A 247 -10.75 -39.79 15.65
CA TYR A 247 -9.86 -40.57 14.77
C TYR A 247 -8.91 -41.44 15.58
N ASP A 248 -9.46 -42.51 16.17
CA ASP A 248 -8.69 -43.65 16.66
C ASP A 248 -8.21 -44.44 15.44
N PHE A 249 -7.04 -44.07 14.89
CA PHE A 249 -6.36 -44.88 13.90
C PHE A 249 -5.77 -46.09 14.61
N ASP A 250 -6.52 -47.19 14.62
CA ASP A 250 -5.98 -48.50 14.99
C ASP A 250 -4.69 -48.74 14.21
N GLU A 251 -3.59 -48.96 14.94
CA GLU A 251 -2.22 -49.20 14.44
C GLU A 251 -2.09 -50.42 13.49
N ALA A 252 -3.19 -51.11 13.20
CA ALA A 252 -3.24 -52.30 12.35
C ALA A 252 -3.35 -51.99 10.84
N ASP A 253 -3.82 -50.81 10.43
CA ASP A 253 -4.16 -50.55 9.00
C ASP A 253 -3.02 -49.87 8.20
N THR A 254 -1.91 -49.52 8.85
CA THR A 254 -0.75 -48.90 8.16
C THR A 254 0.24 -49.93 7.61
N SER A 255 0.14 -51.21 8.00
CA SER A 255 1.04 -52.27 7.54
C SER A 255 0.71 -52.85 6.16
N GLU A 256 -0.50 -52.65 5.61
CA GLU A 256 -0.84 -53.17 4.27
C GLU A 256 -0.44 -52.25 3.10
N ILE A 257 -0.25 -50.96 3.35
CA ILE A 257 0.04 -49.98 2.29
C ILE A 257 1.49 -50.11 1.75
N PHE A 258 2.43 -50.63 2.55
CA PHE A 258 3.84 -50.76 2.15
C PHE A 258 4.29 -52.17 1.73
N SER A 259 3.43 -53.17 1.74
CA SER A 259 3.85 -54.55 1.43
C SER A 259 3.55 -55.04 0.01
N LYS A 260 3.08 -54.17 -0.90
CA LYS A 260 2.89 -54.54 -2.32
C LYS A 260 3.98 -53.92 -3.20
N LYS A 261 5.21 -54.36 -2.96
CA LYS A 261 6.30 -54.21 -3.92
C LYS A 261 7.15 -55.47 -3.93
N HIS A 262 6.67 -56.47 -4.64
CA HIS A 262 7.45 -57.46 -5.40
C HIS A 262 6.55 -58.14 -6.44
#